data_AF-A0A7M4FDJ1-F1
#
_entry.id   AF-A0A7M4FDJ1-F1
#
_cell.length_a   1.000
_cell.length_b   1.000
_cell.length_c   1.000
_cell.angle_alpha   90.00
_cell.angle_beta   90.00
_cell.angle_gamma   90.00
#
_symmetry.space_group_name_H-M   'P 1'
#
loop_
_entity.id
_entity.type
_entity.pdbx_description
1 polymer ?
#
loop_
_entity_poly.entity_id
_entity_poly.type
_entity_poly.pdbx_seq_one_letter_code
_entity_poly.pdbx_strand_id
1 'polypeptide(L)'
;MTSLLHDKLHETYCQAPSPSKDFHHLTITKTEVIWRTWRISFRPNQGKVFPTEVRKLHNHFLLDKLLHGKVQDVFSKRMLEYVLNLCQGHYDFLVRMPDNLLIYILSFLNMDAIGQLSKTCKKFQQLCSRKEFWERVGMLRDEHSLDKRMMAFPVYKKLINLNQKHRQIPRRQTTLF
;
A
#
# COMPACT_ATOMS: atom_id res chain seq x y z
N MET A 1 -3.23 10.11 -6.15
CA MET A 1 -2.29 9.22 -5.43
C MET A 1 -2.27 7.76 -5.96
N THR A 2 -3.08 7.41 -6.97
CA THR A 2 -3.15 6.06 -7.57
C THR A 2 -2.01 5.72 -8.54
N SER A 3 -1.16 6.69 -8.89
CA SER A 3 -0.02 6.50 -9.81
C SER A 3 1.08 5.59 -9.25
N LEU A 4 1.20 5.48 -7.93
CA LEU A 4 2.21 4.63 -7.27
C LEU A 4 1.81 3.15 -7.17
N LEU A 5 0.54 2.82 -7.43
CA LEU A 5 0.08 1.45 -7.33
C LEU A 5 0.50 0.66 -8.58
N HIS A 6 0.84 -0.61 -8.41
CA HIS A 6 0.97 -1.53 -9.54
C HIS A 6 -0.40 -1.77 -10.17
N ASP A 7 -0.43 -2.11 -11.46
CA ASP A 7 -1.68 -2.37 -12.18
C ASP A 7 -2.45 -3.56 -11.57
N LYS A 8 -1.70 -4.58 -11.16
CA LYS A 8 -2.20 -5.71 -10.38
C LYS A 8 -2.05 -5.44 -8.89
N LEU A 9 -3.17 -5.40 -8.17
CA LEU A 9 -3.20 -5.16 -6.73
C LEU A 9 -3.09 -6.45 -5.93
N HIS A 10 -3.77 -7.51 -6.35
CA HIS A 10 -3.72 -8.78 -5.63
C HIS A 10 -3.94 -9.96 -6.57
N GLU A 11 -3.32 -11.08 -6.22
CA GLU A 11 -3.43 -12.34 -6.94
C GLU A 11 -3.49 -13.48 -5.93
N THR A 12 -4.44 -14.37 -6.11
CA THR A 12 -4.54 -15.59 -5.31
C THR A 12 -5.18 -16.71 -6.10
N TYR A 13 -4.77 -17.94 -5.83
CA TYR A 13 -5.27 -19.13 -6.48
C TYR A 13 -5.61 -20.19 -5.44
N CYS A 14 -6.67 -20.93 -5.67
CA CYS A 14 -7.16 -21.94 -4.74
C CYS A 14 -7.94 -23.02 -5.48
N GLN A 15 -7.91 -24.24 -4.94
CA GLN A 15 -8.81 -25.30 -5.37
C GLN A 15 -10.11 -25.20 -4.57
N ALA A 16 -11.26 -25.27 -5.25
CA ALA A 16 -12.56 -25.28 -4.60
C ALA A 16 -12.67 -26.46 -3.61
N PRO A 17 -13.40 -26.30 -2.51
CA PRO A 17 -13.72 -27.41 -1.63
C PRO A 17 -14.53 -28.48 -2.37
N SER A 18 -14.57 -29.69 -1.79
CA SER A 18 -15.45 -30.75 -2.28
C SER A 18 -16.90 -30.25 -2.32
N PRO A 19 -17.69 -30.62 -3.35
CA PRO A 19 -17.42 -31.67 -4.33
C PRO A 19 -16.77 -31.22 -5.64
N SER A 20 -16.75 -29.93 -5.96
CA SER A 20 -16.31 -29.43 -7.28
C SER A 20 -14.82 -29.72 -7.52
N LYS A 21 -13.95 -29.38 -6.56
CA LYS A 21 -12.49 -29.47 -6.70
C LYS A 21 -11.93 -28.72 -7.93
N ASP A 22 -12.69 -27.82 -8.55
CA ASP A 22 -12.24 -26.98 -9.65
C ASP A 22 -11.15 -26.01 -9.19
N PHE A 23 -10.28 -25.60 -10.10
CA PHE A 23 -9.22 -24.64 -9.77
C PHE A 23 -9.69 -23.22 -10.10
N HIS A 24 -9.50 -22.30 -9.16
CA HIS A 24 -9.90 -20.91 -9.31
C HIS A 24 -8.71 -19.98 -9.13
N HIS A 25 -8.71 -18.92 -9.92
CA HIS A 25 -7.73 -17.86 -9.85
C HIS A 25 -8.47 -16.53 -9.79
N LEU A 26 -8.17 -15.77 -8.72
CA LEU A 26 -8.71 -14.44 -8.49
C LEU A 26 -7.59 -13.41 -8.64
N THR A 27 -7.79 -12.46 -9.55
CA THR A 27 -6.90 -11.31 -9.75
C THR A 27 -7.68 -10.02 -9.54
N ILE A 28 -7.13 -9.11 -8.74
CA ILE A 28 -7.66 -7.76 -8.55
C ILE A 28 -6.69 -6.77 -9.18
N THR A 29 -7.18 -5.99 -10.12
CA THR A 29 -6.45 -4.90 -10.78
C THR A 29 -6.88 -3.55 -10.21
N LYS A 30 -6.39 -2.44 -10.76
CA LYS A 30 -6.81 -1.10 -10.33
C LYS A 30 -8.28 -0.81 -10.64
N THR A 31 -8.85 -1.44 -11.66
CA THR A 31 -10.18 -1.11 -12.20
C THR A 31 -11.16 -2.29 -12.14
N GLU A 32 -10.63 -3.51 -12.23
CA GLU A 32 -11.39 -4.73 -12.44
C GLU A 32 -11.02 -5.85 -11.47
N VAL A 33 -12.03 -6.64 -11.12
CA VAL A 33 -11.90 -7.97 -10.53
C VAL A 33 -12.04 -9.01 -11.63
N ILE A 34 -11.04 -9.89 -11.73
CA ILE A 34 -10.97 -10.96 -12.72
C ILE A 34 -11.02 -12.29 -11.98
N TRP A 35 -12.03 -13.10 -12.31
CA TRP A 35 -12.21 -14.45 -11.81
C TRP A 35 -12.02 -15.45 -12.95
N ARG A 36 -11.10 -16.40 -12.80
CA ARG A 36 -10.88 -17.49 -13.75
C ARG A 36 -11.15 -18.83 -13.10
N THR A 37 -11.80 -19.73 -13.83
CA THR A 37 -12.10 -21.09 -13.41
C THR A 37 -11.57 -22.10 -14.42
N TRP A 38 -10.83 -23.08 -13.94
CA TRP A 38 -10.47 -24.29 -14.67
C TRP A 38 -11.30 -25.44 -14.09
N ARG A 39 -12.21 -25.94 -14.92
CA ARG A 39 -13.04 -27.06 -14.53
C ARG A 39 -12.22 -28.34 -14.59
N ILE A 40 -12.15 -29.08 -13.48
CA ILE A 40 -11.41 -30.33 -13.40
C ILE A 40 -12.41 -31.47 -13.57
N SER A 41 -12.31 -32.18 -14.69
CA SER A 41 -13.19 -33.31 -15.03
C SER A 41 -12.38 -34.57 -15.28
N PHE A 42 -12.80 -35.70 -14.71
CA PHE A 42 -12.17 -37.01 -14.90
C PHE A 42 -12.65 -37.73 -16.18
N ARG A 43 -13.54 -37.14 -17.00
CA ARG A 43 -14.10 -37.87 -18.15
C ARG A 43 -13.04 -38.00 -19.26
N PRO A 44 -12.62 -39.22 -19.62
CA PRO A 44 -11.56 -39.44 -20.61
C PRO A 44 -11.95 -39.00 -22.03
N ASN A 45 -13.25 -38.94 -22.35
CA ASN A 45 -13.77 -38.59 -23.67
C ASN A 45 -14.24 -37.13 -23.79
N GLN A 46 -13.98 -36.26 -22.80
CA GLN A 46 -14.25 -34.84 -22.96
C GLN A 46 -13.14 -34.17 -23.79
N GLY A 47 -13.53 -33.37 -24.78
CA GLY A 47 -12.61 -32.50 -25.50
C GLY A 47 -11.92 -31.50 -24.55
N LYS A 48 -10.87 -30.81 -25.04
CA LYS A 48 -10.15 -29.80 -24.25
C LYS A 48 -11.12 -28.77 -23.66
N VAL A 49 -11.21 -28.71 -22.33
CA VAL A 49 -12.01 -27.71 -21.62
C VAL A 49 -11.14 -26.48 -21.40
N PHE A 50 -11.55 -25.35 -21.98
CA PHE A 50 -10.86 -24.09 -21.79
C PHE A 50 -11.28 -23.40 -20.50
N PRO A 51 -10.39 -22.59 -19.90
CA PRO A 51 -10.71 -21.85 -18.69
C PRO A 51 -11.80 -20.82 -18.98
N THR A 52 -12.73 -20.65 -18.05
CA THR A 52 -13.74 -19.59 -18.12
C THR A 52 -13.26 -18.38 -17.37
N GLU A 53 -13.39 -17.19 -17.96
CA GLU A 53 -13.00 -15.92 -17.36
C GLU A 53 -14.23 -15.01 -17.20
N VAL A 54 -14.37 -14.41 -16.01
CA VAL A 54 -15.37 -13.39 -15.70
C VAL A 54 -14.61 -12.16 -15.22
N ARG A 55 -14.77 -11.04 -15.93
CA ARG A 55 -14.21 -9.74 -15.55
C ARG A 55 -15.34 -8.81 -15.13
N LYS A 56 -15.14 -8.08 -14.04
CA LYS A 56 -16.09 -7.06 -13.57
C LYS A 56 -15.35 -5.82 -13.11
N LEU A 57 -15.86 -4.65 -13.49
CA LEU A 57 -15.43 -3.40 -12.89
C LEU A 57 -15.75 -3.40 -11.39
N HIS A 58 -14.98 -2.68 -10.59
CA HIS A 58 -15.18 -2.60 -9.13
C HIS A 58 -16.62 -2.24 -8.75
N ASN A 59 -17.22 -1.24 -9.41
CA ASN A 59 -18.60 -0.82 -9.14
C ASN A 59 -19.63 -1.94 -9.38
N HIS A 60 -19.42 -2.75 -10.41
CA HIS A 60 -20.29 -3.89 -10.70
C HIS A 60 -20.03 -5.08 -9.79
N PHE A 61 -18.78 -5.28 -9.37
CA PHE A 61 -18.44 -6.31 -8.40
C PHE A 61 -19.13 -6.03 -7.06
N LEU A 62 -19.07 -4.79 -6.55
CA LEU A 62 -19.67 -4.38 -5.27
C LEU A 62 -21.19 -4.68 -5.17
N LEU A 63 -21.89 -4.73 -6.30
CA LEU A 63 -23.32 -5.05 -6.37
C LEU A 63 -23.61 -6.55 -6.55
N ASP A 64 -22.62 -7.35 -6.94
CA ASP A 64 -22.80 -8.76 -7.30
C ASP A 64 -22.65 -9.69 -6.09
N LYS A 65 -23.78 -9.89 -5.39
CA LYS A 65 -23.88 -10.83 -4.28
C LYS A 65 -23.58 -12.29 -4.66
N LEU A 66 -23.80 -12.69 -5.92
CA LEU A 66 -23.56 -14.07 -6.35
C LEU A 66 -22.06 -14.34 -6.46
N LEU A 67 -21.30 -13.41 -7.04
CA LEU A 67 -19.85 -13.55 -7.14
C LEU A 67 -19.19 -13.39 -5.77
N HIS A 68 -19.74 -12.58 -4.87
CA HIS A 68 -19.30 -12.52 -3.47
C HIS A 68 -19.40 -13.88 -2.77
N GLY A 69 -20.55 -14.57 -2.92
CA GLY A 69 -20.74 -15.91 -2.36
C GLY A 69 -19.68 -16.88 -2.86
N LYS A 70 -19.42 -16.92 -4.18
CA LYS A 70 -18.38 -17.76 -4.77
C LYS A 70 -16.98 -17.47 -4.23
N VAL A 71 -16.61 -16.19 -4.12
CA VAL A 71 -15.30 -15.79 -3.57
C VAL A 71 -15.20 -16.22 -2.11
N GLN A 72 -16.25 -16.03 -1.32
CA GLN A 72 -16.29 -16.43 0.09
C GLN A 72 -16.18 -17.95 0.25
N ASP A 73 -16.88 -18.73 -0.58
CA ASP A 73 -16.89 -20.19 -0.50
C ASP A 73 -15.53 -20.80 -0.87
N VAL A 74 -14.83 -20.22 -1.84
CA VAL A 74 -13.54 -20.74 -2.35
C VAL A 74 -12.34 -20.19 -1.56
N PHE A 75 -12.33 -18.90 -1.25
CA PHE A 75 -11.16 -18.21 -0.68
C PHE A 75 -11.33 -17.74 0.77
N SER A 76 -12.51 -17.96 1.37
CA SER A 76 -12.94 -17.48 2.69
C SER A 76 -13.51 -16.05 2.74
N LYS A 77 -14.27 -15.79 3.82
CA LYS A 77 -14.85 -14.49 4.13
C LYS A 77 -13.81 -13.37 4.27
N ARG A 78 -12.65 -13.67 4.86
CA ARG A 78 -11.56 -12.68 5.03
C ARG A 78 -11.03 -12.18 3.69
N MET A 79 -10.94 -13.07 2.70
CA MET A 79 -10.53 -12.70 1.35
C MET A 79 -11.58 -11.84 0.67
N LEU A 80 -12.87 -12.18 0.83
CA LEU A 80 -13.95 -11.36 0.29
C LEU A 80 -13.91 -9.94 0.87
N GLU A 81 -13.81 -9.79 2.20
CA GLU A 81 -13.69 -8.49 2.86
C GLU A 81 -12.48 -7.70 2.34
N TYR A 82 -11.34 -8.37 2.15
CA TYR A 82 -10.15 -7.76 1.56
C TYR A 82 -10.39 -7.24 0.14
N VAL A 83 -11.01 -8.04 -0.73
CA VAL A 83 -11.34 -7.67 -2.11
C VAL A 83 -12.33 -6.51 -2.15
N LEU A 84 -13.35 -6.51 -1.28
CA LEU A 84 -14.32 -5.42 -1.17
C LEU A 84 -13.65 -4.11 -0.78
N ASN A 85 -12.74 -4.15 0.20
CA ASN A 85 -11.95 -2.98 0.60
C ASN A 85 -11.13 -2.43 -0.58
N LEU A 86 -10.48 -3.30 -1.35
CA LEU A 86 -9.74 -2.88 -2.56
C LEU A 86 -10.67 -2.26 -3.61
N CYS A 87 -11.86 -2.80 -3.82
CA CYS A 87 -12.84 -2.27 -4.77
C CYS A 87 -13.38 -0.89 -4.33
N GLN A 88 -13.49 -0.64 -3.02
CA GLN A 88 -13.89 0.65 -2.44
C GLN A 88 -12.76 1.70 -2.43
N GLY A 89 -11.54 1.32 -2.80
CA GLY A 89 -10.38 2.22 -2.81
C GLY A 89 -9.57 2.23 -1.51
N HIS A 90 -9.87 1.33 -0.58
CA HIS A 90 -9.08 1.14 0.65
C HIS A 90 -7.85 0.26 0.34
N TYR A 91 -6.76 0.90 -0.07
CA TYR A 91 -5.52 0.22 -0.43
C TYR A 91 -4.48 0.22 0.69
N ASP A 92 -3.73 -0.88 0.81
CA ASP A 92 -2.57 -1.00 1.71
C ASP A 92 -1.35 -0.23 1.18
N PHE A 93 -1.40 1.10 1.16
CA PHE A 93 -0.35 1.93 0.55
C PHE A 93 1.03 1.68 1.16
N LEU A 94 1.11 1.49 2.47
CA LEU A 94 2.38 1.31 3.18
C LEU A 94 3.13 0.06 2.68
N VAL A 95 2.44 -1.08 2.59
CA VAL A 95 3.05 -2.34 2.11
C VAL A 95 3.40 -2.26 0.62
N ARG A 96 2.71 -1.42 -0.16
CA ARG A 96 2.89 -1.28 -1.61
C ARG A 96 3.93 -0.23 -2.00
N MET A 97 4.39 0.57 -1.06
CA MET A 97 5.37 1.63 -1.28
C MET A 97 6.77 1.04 -1.58
N PRO A 98 7.58 1.73 -2.41
CA PRO A 98 8.99 1.42 -2.60
C PRO A 98 9.79 1.36 -1.28
N ASP A 99 10.76 0.45 -1.22
CA ASP A 99 11.54 0.19 -0.01
C ASP A 99 12.32 1.42 0.48
N ASN A 100 12.78 2.31 -0.41
CA ASN A 100 13.48 3.54 -0.05
C ASN A 100 12.60 4.53 0.74
N LEU A 101 11.36 4.72 0.31
CA LEU A 101 10.40 5.58 1.02
C LEU A 101 9.97 4.95 2.35
N LEU A 102 9.84 3.62 2.38
CA LEU A 102 9.62 2.89 3.63
C LEU A 102 10.77 3.11 4.61
N ILE A 103 12.02 2.92 4.18
CA ILE A 103 13.22 3.16 5.00
C ILE A 103 13.22 4.59 5.55
N TYR A 104 12.88 5.58 4.71
CA TYR A 104 12.78 6.97 5.13
C TYR A 104 11.70 7.19 6.18
N ILE A 105 10.50 6.63 6.03
CA ILE A 105 9.43 6.74 7.05
C ILE A 105 9.86 6.04 8.35
N LEU A 106 10.50 4.89 8.24
CA LEU A 106 10.93 4.09 9.40
C LEU A 106 12.10 4.74 10.16
N SER A 107 12.88 5.62 9.54
CA SER A 107 13.96 6.36 10.23
C SER A 107 13.42 7.28 11.33
N PHE A 108 12.17 7.74 11.22
CA PHE A 108 11.50 8.58 12.21
C PHE A 108 10.91 7.79 13.40
N LEU A 109 10.78 6.46 13.29
CA LEU A 109 10.20 5.64 14.35
C LEU A 109 11.24 5.23 15.40
N ASN A 110 10.82 4.89 16.61
CA ASN A 110 11.71 4.31 17.61
C ASN A 110 12.05 2.86 17.29
N MET A 111 13.15 2.34 17.84
CA MET A 111 13.60 0.95 17.64
C MET A 111 12.51 -0.06 18.06
N ASP A 112 11.83 0.19 19.18
CA ASP A 112 10.72 -0.66 19.65
C ASP A 112 9.53 -0.66 18.68
N ALA A 113 9.21 0.51 18.12
CA ALA A 113 8.13 0.65 17.14
C ALA A 113 8.46 -0.07 15.83
N ILE A 114 9.72 -0.02 15.37
CA ILE A 114 10.20 -0.81 14.22
C ILE A 114 10.07 -2.30 14.53
N GLY A 115 10.47 -2.72 15.74
CA GLY A 115 10.34 -4.10 16.20
C GLY A 115 8.88 -4.59 16.20
N GLN A 116 7.94 -3.77 16.67
CA GLN A 116 6.51 -4.09 16.61
C GLN A 116 5.99 -4.15 15.18
N LEU A 117 6.34 -3.16 14.34
CA LEU A 117 5.91 -3.11 12.95
C LEU A 117 6.38 -4.34 12.15
N SER A 118 7.60 -4.82 12.42
CA SER A 118 8.14 -6.03 11.78
C SER A 118 7.27 -7.28 11.99
N LYS A 119 6.50 -7.33 13.07
CA LYS A 119 5.61 -8.46 13.42
C LYS A 119 4.26 -8.38 12.72
N THR A 120 3.92 -7.26 12.09
CA THR A 120 2.58 -7.05 11.48
C THR A 120 2.46 -7.65 10.08
N CYS A 121 3.52 -7.62 9.28
CA CYS A 121 3.50 -8.02 7.88
C CYS A 121 4.81 -8.69 7.47
N LYS A 122 4.72 -9.73 6.62
CA LYS A 122 5.88 -10.42 6.05
C LYS A 122 6.83 -9.49 5.32
N LYS A 123 6.34 -8.46 4.61
CA LYS A 123 7.21 -7.48 3.92
C LYS A 123 8.06 -6.69 4.92
N PHE A 124 7.46 -6.19 6.00
CA PHE A 124 8.22 -5.46 7.02
C PHE A 124 9.17 -6.37 7.79
N GLN A 125 8.76 -7.60 8.06
CA GLN A 125 9.64 -8.62 8.64
C GLN A 125 10.89 -8.79 7.77
N GLN A 126 10.72 -9.08 6.47
CA GLN A 126 11.82 -9.26 5.53
C GLN A 126 12.69 -8.00 5.39
N LEU A 127 12.08 -6.82 5.35
CA LEU A 127 12.79 -5.55 5.23
C LEU A 127 13.65 -5.27 6.48
N CYS A 128 13.11 -5.51 7.68
CA CYS A 128 13.84 -5.36 8.95
C CYS A 128 14.92 -6.45 9.16
N SER A 129 14.80 -7.61 8.51
CA SER A 129 15.82 -8.66 8.57
C SER A 129 17.07 -8.37 7.73
N ARG A 130 17.02 -7.40 6.80
CA ARG A 130 18.17 -7.03 5.96
C ARG A 130 19.13 -6.13 6.74
N LYS A 131 20.44 -6.39 6.65
CA LYS A 131 21.47 -5.54 7.28
C LYS A 131 21.48 -4.12 6.69
N GLU A 132 21.37 -4.03 5.36
CA GLU A 132 21.34 -2.76 4.62
C GLU A 132 20.24 -1.80 5.09
N PHE A 133 19.12 -2.34 5.59
CA PHE A 133 18.04 -1.54 6.15
C PHE A 133 18.52 -0.74 7.37
N TRP A 134 19.18 -1.41 8.30
CA TRP A 134 19.67 -0.79 9.54
C TRP A 134 20.79 0.22 9.28
N GLU A 135 21.67 -0.06 8.31
CA GLU A 135 22.72 0.88 7.88
C GLU A 135 22.09 2.17 7.35
N ARG A 136 21.10 2.08 6.45
CA ARG A 136 20.41 3.26 5.89
C ARG A 136 19.59 4.02 6.94
N VAL A 137 18.90 3.31 7.83
CA VAL A 137 18.15 3.93 8.93
C VAL A 137 19.08 4.67 9.88
N GLY A 138 20.26 4.12 10.17
CA GLY A 138 21.30 4.79 10.95
C GLY A 138 21.78 6.07 10.29
N MET A 139 22.18 6.01 9.01
CA MET A 139 22.63 7.18 8.25
C MET A 139 21.59 8.30 8.20
N LEU A 140 20.33 7.97 7.93
CA LEU A 140 19.26 8.98 7.89
C LEU A 140 19.01 9.60 9.27
N ARG A 141 19.09 8.83 10.36
CA ARG A 141 18.97 9.42 11.71
C ARG A 141 20.12 10.35 12.03
N ASP A 142 21.34 9.99 11.62
CA ASP A 142 22.51 10.83 11.83
C ASP A 142 22.39 12.13 11.02
N GLU A 143 21.94 12.05 9.76
CA GLU A 143 21.66 13.20 8.90
C GLU A 143 20.55 14.11 9.51
N HIS A 144 19.46 13.53 9.99
CA HIS A 144 18.42 14.27 10.71
C HIS A 144 18.92 14.89 12.02
N SER A 145 19.87 14.25 12.71
CA SER A 145 20.50 14.81 13.91
C SER A 145 21.40 15.99 13.55
N LEU A 146 22.11 15.94 12.42
CA LEU A 146 22.92 17.02 11.89
C LEU A 146 22.05 18.18 11.43
N ASP A 147 20.97 17.95 10.72
CA ASP A 147 19.99 18.99 10.35
C ASP A 147 19.37 19.66 11.57
N LYS A 148 19.00 18.87 12.59
CA LYS A 148 18.48 19.40 13.86
C LYS A 148 19.53 20.22 14.62
N ARG A 149 20.82 19.83 14.53
CA ARG A 149 21.96 20.61 15.04
C ARG A 149 22.17 21.88 14.21
N MET A 150 22.11 21.81 12.87
CA MET A 150 22.22 22.94 11.92
C MET A 150 21.12 23.98 12.14
N MET A 151 19.89 23.54 12.38
CA MET A 151 18.77 24.40 12.79
C MET A 151 18.94 24.98 14.20
N ALA A 152 19.74 24.34 15.07
CA ALA A 152 20.08 24.83 16.40
C ALA A 152 21.30 25.77 16.44
N PHE A 153 22.09 25.89 15.35
CA PHE A 153 23.19 26.84 15.29
C PHE A 153 22.66 28.30 15.32
N PRO A 154 23.27 29.20 16.11
CA PRO A 154 22.80 30.58 16.29
C PRO A 154 22.81 31.44 15.01
N VAL A 155 23.52 31.00 13.96
CA VAL A 155 23.55 31.66 12.64
C VAL A 155 22.17 31.62 11.97
N TYR A 156 21.42 30.51 12.11
CA TYR A 156 20.10 30.39 11.50
C TYR A 156 19.02 31.18 12.26
N LYS A 157 19.11 31.29 13.59
CA LYS A 157 18.27 32.21 14.40
C LYS A 157 18.42 33.68 13.97
N LYS A 158 19.64 34.12 13.59
CA LYS A 158 19.86 35.48 13.08
C LYS A 158 19.15 35.72 11.73
N LEU A 159 19.14 34.73 10.83
CA LEU A 159 18.50 34.83 9.51
C LEU A 159 16.97 34.85 9.58
N ILE A 160 16.37 34.10 10.52
CA ILE A 160 14.92 34.16 10.76
C ILE A 160 14.51 35.53 11.33
N ASN A 161 15.28 36.08 12.28
CA ASN A 161 15.01 37.39 12.87
C ASN A 161 15.19 38.55 11.87
N LEU A 162 16.12 38.42 10.92
CA LEU A 162 16.33 39.40 9.84
C LEU A 162 15.13 39.44 8.87
N ASN A 163 14.59 38.27 8.51
CA ASN A 163 13.41 38.18 7.65
C ASN A 163 12.12 38.68 8.33
N GLN A 164 12.01 38.57 9.66
CA GLN A 164 10.89 39.14 10.42
C GLN A 164 10.95 40.68 10.49
N LYS A 165 12.14 41.27 10.61
CA LYS A 165 12.32 42.74 10.60
C LYS A 165 11.92 43.38 9.26
N HIS A 166 12.15 42.71 8.14
CA HIS A 166 11.72 43.21 6.82
C HIS A 166 10.20 43.18 6.60
N ARG A 167 9.43 42.46 7.43
CA ARG A 167 7.95 42.45 7.35
C ARG A 167 7.28 43.55 8.19
N GLN A 168 8.03 44.34 8.95
CA GLN A 168 7.52 45.49 9.69
C GLN A 168 8.11 46.79 9.13
N ILE A 169 7.79 47.12 7.88
CA ILE A 169 7.94 48.49 7.37
C ILE A 169 6.63 49.21 7.69
N PRO A 170 6.63 50.28 8.51
CA PRO A 170 5.41 51.05 8.74
C PRO A 170 5.02 51.77 7.44
N ARG A 171 3.81 51.52 6.95
CA ARG A 171 3.19 52.31 5.88
C ARG A 171 3.06 53.74 6.41
N ARG A 172 3.87 54.67 5.85
CA ARG A 172 3.73 56.11 6.10
C ARG A 172 2.31 56.52 5.71
N GLN A 173 1.55 57.04 6.67
CA GLN A 173 0.28 57.72 6.39
C GLN A 173 0.62 59.07 5.76
N THR A 174 0.21 59.26 4.51
CA THR A 174 0.18 60.56 3.84
C THR A 174 -1.00 61.36 4.41
N THR A 175 -0.71 62.37 5.23
CA THR A 175 -1.67 63.41 5.61
C THR A 175 -1.71 64.48 4.52
N LEU A 176 -2.88 64.61 3.91
CA LEU A 176 -3.35 65.76 3.13
C LEU A 176 -3.38 67.01 4.02
N PHE A 177 -2.77 68.09 3.54
CA PHE A 177 -3.19 69.47 3.76
C PHE A 177 -2.91 70.24 2.47
#